data_AF-A0A964X7J3-F1
#
_entry.id   AF-A0A964X7J3-F1
#
_cell.length_a   1.000
_cell.length_b   1.000
_cell.length_c   1.000
_cell.angle_alpha   90.00
_cell.angle_beta   90.00
_cell.angle_gamma   90.00
#
_symmetry.space_group_name_H-M   'P 1'
#
loop_
_entity.id
_entity.type
_entity.pdbx_description
1 polymer ?
#
loop_
_entity_poly.entity_id
_entity_poly.type
_entity_poly.pdbx_seq_one_letter_code
_entity_poly.pdbx_strand_id
1 'polypeptide(L)'
;MKVRERIKLLEEDGWYQACQRGSHRQFKHPVKLGTVTVAGKPNVDMPPETLNNALKQAGLKKLGGIMQYVVILEEGSDSWGAYVPDLPGCVAVGETRQEALQLIREAIEFHLDGMREDGDPIPEPHSYSEVIQVSAA
;
A
#
# COMPACT_ATOMS: atom_id res chain seq x y z
N MET A 1 18.75 -14.82 1.31
CA MET A 1 19.06 -13.84 0.23
C MET A 1 20.35 -13.14 0.61
N LYS A 2 21.29 -13.06 -0.34
CA LYS A 2 22.63 -12.52 -0.08
C LYS A 2 22.62 -10.98 -0.06
N VAL A 3 23.50 -10.38 0.72
CA VAL A 3 23.67 -8.90 0.77
C VAL A 3 23.86 -8.30 -0.64
N ARG A 4 24.59 -8.98 -1.53
CA ARG A 4 24.82 -8.53 -2.92
C ARG A 4 23.53 -8.40 -3.74
N GLU A 5 22.58 -9.31 -3.56
CA GLU A 5 21.34 -9.35 -4.34
C GLU A 5 20.44 -8.17 -3.93
N ARG A 6 20.52 -7.81 -2.66
CA ARG A 6 19.78 -6.68 -2.12
C ARG A 6 20.33 -5.32 -2.55
N ILE A 7 21.67 -5.20 -2.62
CA ILE A 7 22.29 -3.97 -3.13
C ILE A 7 21.82 -3.74 -4.57
N LYS A 8 21.75 -4.80 -5.38
CA LYS A 8 21.17 -4.71 -6.73
C LYS A 8 19.72 -4.23 -6.72
N LEU A 9 18.87 -4.77 -5.86
CA LEU A 9 17.46 -4.31 -5.76
C LEU A 9 17.35 -2.83 -5.39
N LEU A 10 18.21 -2.34 -4.49
CA LEU A 10 18.28 -0.92 -4.15
C LEU A 10 18.73 -0.09 -5.36
N GLU A 11 19.77 -0.53 -6.07
CA GLU A 11 20.29 0.14 -7.26
C GLU A 11 19.28 0.16 -8.42
N GLU A 12 18.55 -0.94 -8.64
CA GLU A 12 17.46 -1.07 -9.63
C GLU A 12 16.28 -0.13 -9.30
N ASP A 13 15.98 0.08 -8.02
CA ASP A 13 14.98 1.05 -7.56
C ASP A 13 15.47 2.51 -7.63
N GLY A 14 16.72 2.75 -8.04
CA GLY A 14 17.29 4.10 -8.17
C GLY A 14 18.00 4.63 -6.93
N TRP A 15 18.22 3.78 -5.91
CA TRP A 15 19.11 4.13 -4.81
C TRP A 15 20.57 4.00 -5.23
N TYR A 16 21.38 5.02 -4.97
CA TYR A 16 22.81 4.99 -5.22
C TYR A 16 23.59 4.96 -3.91
N GLN A 17 24.72 4.26 -3.90
CA GLN A 17 25.61 4.23 -2.75
C GLN A 17 26.27 5.60 -2.57
N ALA A 18 25.90 6.32 -1.50
CA ALA A 18 26.39 7.67 -1.21
C ALA A 18 27.72 7.67 -0.43
N CYS A 19 27.88 6.74 0.50
CA CYS A 19 29.13 6.59 1.25
C CYS A 19 29.31 5.16 1.78
N GLN A 20 30.55 4.81 2.11
CA GLN A 20 30.88 3.52 2.73
C GLN A 20 31.94 3.71 3.82
N ARG A 21 31.70 3.08 4.98
CA ARG A 21 32.66 3.01 6.09
C ARG A 21 32.81 1.56 6.54
N GLY A 22 33.93 0.95 6.18
CA GLY A 22 34.18 -0.48 6.41
C GLY A 22 33.12 -1.35 5.74
N SER A 23 32.39 -2.14 6.54
CA SER A 23 31.30 -3.01 6.08
C SER A 23 29.94 -2.30 5.93
N HIS A 24 29.82 -1.02 6.29
CA HIS A 24 28.58 -0.27 6.26
C HIS A 24 28.51 0.59 5.00
N ARG A 25 27.43 0.43 4.24
CA ARG A 25 27.13 1.18 3.01
C ARG A 25 25.86 1.99 3.22
N GLN A 26 25.90 3.29 2.97
CA GLN A 26 24.72 4.15 3.00
C GLN A 26 24.28 4.46 1.59
N PHE A 27 22.98 4.30 1.35
CA PHE A 27 22.33 4.56 0.07
C PHE A 27 21.40 5.76 0.20
N LYS A 28 21.33 6.55 -0.87
CA LYS A 28 20.41 7.68 -1.03
C LYS A 28 19.63 7.51 -2.33
N HIS A 29 18.47 8.13 -2.40
CA HIS A 29 17.65 8.16 -3.61
C HIS A 29 17.39 9.62 -4.00
N PRO A 30 17.37 9.98 -5.30
CA PRO A 30 17.14 11.35 -5.73
C PRO A 30 15.73 11.87 -5.38
N VAL A 31 14.72 11.01 -5.51
CA VAL A 31 13.31 11.31 -5.21
C VAL A 31 12.84 10.87 -3.80
N LYS A 32 13.12 9.63 -3.37
CA LYS A 32 12.68 9.08 -2.07
C LYS A 32 13.50 9.67 -0.91
N LEU A 33 12.79 10.16 0.10
CA LEU A 33 13.39 10.75 1.30
C LEU A 33 13.91 9.66 2.24
N GLY A 34 15.13 9.86 2.77
CA GLY A 34 15.73 8.97 3.77
C GLY A 34 17.16 8.55 3.43
N THR A 35 17.71 7.66 4.25
CA THR A 35 19.03 7.04 4.02
C THR A 35 18.97 5.60 4.49
N VAL A 36 19.30 4.66 3.59
CA VAL A 36 19.27 3.23 3.88
C VAL A 36 20.70 2.79 4.19
N THR A 37 20.93 2.18 5.36
CA THR A 37 22.25 1.66 5.71
C THR A 37 22.26 0.14 5.63
N VAL A 38 23.11 -0.41 4.77
CA VAL A 38 23.32 -1.85 4.62
C VAL A 38 24.70 -2.22 5.17
N ALA A 39 24.73 -3.00 6.24
CA ALA A 39 25.95 -3.53 6.83
C ALA A 39 26.14 -5.00 6.45
N GLY A 40 27.39 -5.42 6.22
CA GLY A 40 27.75 -6.85 6.07
C GLY A 40 28.59 -7.15 4.84
N LYS A 41 29.11 -8.38 4.74
CA LYS A 41 29.89 -8.83 3.57
C LYS A 41 28.93 -9.27 2.44
N PRO A 42 29.26 -9.04 1.15
CA PRO A 42 28.35 -9.31 0.02
C PRO A 42 27.78 -10.73 -0.07
N ASN A 43 28.54 -11.73 0.40
CA ASN A 43 28.18 -13.14 0.32
C ASN A 43 27.51 -13.71 1.57
N VAL A 44 27.28 -12.88 2.60
CA VAL A 44 26.60 -13.32 3.83
C VAL A 44 25.09 -13.22 3.63
N ASP A 45 24.37 -14.22 4.15
CA ASP A 45 22.91 -14.21 4.18
C ASP A 45 22.39 -13.25 5.23
N MET A 46 21.38 -12.49 4.84
CA MET A 46 20.75 -11.52 5.72
C MET A 46 19.54 -12.13 6.44
N PRO A 47 19.41 -11.96 7.77
CA PRO A 47 18.19 -12.34 8.48
C PRO A 47 16.95 -11.64 7.91
N PRO A 48 15.82 -12.33 7.78
CA PRO A 48 14.61 -11.81 7.12
C PRO A 48 13.99 -10.59 7.82
N GLU A 49 14.16 -10.42 9.13
CA GLU A 49 13.70 -9.22 9.85
C GLU A 49 14.54 -7.99 9.55
N THR A 50 15.87 -8.13 9.53
CA THR A 50 16.81 -7.09 9.10
C THR A 50 16.56 -6.69 7.65
N LEU A 51 16.13 -7.65 6.83
CA LEU A 51 15.66 -7.44 5.48
C LEU A 51 14.41 -6.55 5.46
N ASN A 52 13.35 -6.95 6.14
CA ASN A 52 12.09 -6.21 6.15
C ASN A 52 12.25 -4.77 6.66
N ASN A 53 13.04 -4.55 7.72
CA ASN A 53 13.23 -3.21 8.28
C ASN A 53 13.94 -2.25 7.32
N ALA A 54 15.00 -2.70 6.63
CA ALA A 54 15.67 -1.81 5.69
C ALA A 54 14.88 -1.58 4.39
N LEU A 55 13.98 -2.50 3.96
CA LEU A 55 13.10 -2.26 2.80
C LEU A 55 11.99 -1.27 3.17
N LYS A 56 11.45 -1.39 4.39
CA LYS A 56 10.52 -0.43 4.99
C LYS A 56 11.14 0.98 5.04
N GLN A 57 12.40 1.10 5.46
CA GLN A 57 13.13 2.37 5.47
C GLN A 57 13.45 2.91 4.07
N ALA A 58 13.61 2.03 3.08
CA ALA A 58 13.86 2.40 1.69
C ALA A 58 12.56 2.78 0.92
N GLY A 59 11.39 2.71 1.57
CA GLY A 59 10.11 2.83 0.87
C GLY A 59 9.88 1.73 -0.17
N LEU A 60 10.65 0.64 -0.12
CA LEU A 60 10.59 -0.53 -0.99
C LEU A 60 9.56 -1.56 -0.53
N LYS A 61 9.02 -1.38 0.67
CA LYS A 61 7.88 -2.11 1.18
C LYS A 61 6.94 -1.05 1.75
N LYS A 62 5.77 -0.85 1.12
CA LYS A 62 4.70 -0.04 1.72
C LYS A 62 4.47 -0.63 3.12
N LEU A 63 4.63 0.19 4.16
CA LEU A 63 4.00 -0.14 5.45
C LEU A 63 2.55 -0.49 5.12
N GLY A 64 1.98 -1.51 5.75
CA GLY A 64 0.54 -1.63 5.88
C GLY A 64 0.03 -0.40 6.63
N GLY A 65 -0.03 0.73 5.93
CA GLY A 65 -0.61 1.97 6.38
C GLY A 65 -2.12 1.78 6.36
N ILE A 66 -2.78 2.42 7.31
CA ILE A 66 -4.23 2.48 7.34
C ILE A 66 -4.65 3.23 6.06
N MET A 67 -5.18 2.50 5.08
CA MET A 67 -5.79 3.06 3.88
C MET A 67 -7.26 3.32 4.17
N GLN A 68 -7.75 4.51 3.82
CA GLN A 68 -9.15 4.88 3.97
C GLN A 68 -9.75 5.03 2.58
N TYR A 69 -10.81 4.29 2.30
CA TYR A 69 -11.57 4.40 1.05
C TYR A 69 -12.91 5.08 1.31
N VAL A 70 -13.33 5.94 0.39
CA VAL A 70 -14.70 6.48 0.39
C VAL A 70 -15.65 5.39 -0.09
N VAL A 71 -16.67 5.11 0.71
CA VAL A 71 -17.76 4.20 0.33
C VAL A 71 -19.00 5.03 0.06
N ILE A 72 -19.62 4.81 -1.09
CA ILE A 72 -20.93 5.38 -1.42
C ILE A 72 -21.99 4.37 -1.03
N LEU A 73 -23.02 4.84 -0.33
CA LEU A 73 -24.17 4.05 0.09
C LEU A 73 -25.41 4.54 -0.66
N GLU A 74 -26.16 3.61 -1.23
CA GLU A 74 -27.40 3.86 -1.95
C GLU A 74 -28.54 3.10 -1.26
N GLU A 75 -29.61 3.81 -0.93
CA GLU A 75 -30.82 3.22 -0.37
C GLU A 75 -31.74 2.74 -1.50
N GLY A 76 -32.04 1.45 -1.51
CA GLY A 76 -33.04 0.83 -2.37
C GLY A 76 -34.42 0.76 -1.71
N SER A 77 -35.37 0.07 -2.34
CA SER A 77 -36.73 -0.11 -1.79
C SER A 77 -36.75 -0.93 -0.50
N ASP A 78 -35.85 -1.89 -0.38
CA ASP A 78 -35.84 -2.98 0.60
C ASP A 78 -34.41 -3.41 0.96
N SER A 79 -33.41 -2.71 0.44
CA SER A 79 -31.99 -3.05 0.63
C SER A 79 -31.10 -1.81 0.53
N TRP A 80 -29.83 -1.98 0.89
CA TRP A 80 -28.77 -0.98 0.81
C TRP A 80 -27.66 -1.48 -0.10
N GLY A 81 -27.35 -0.72 -1.15
CA GLY A 81 -26.18 -0.92 -1.99
C GLY A 81 -24.98 -0.14 -1.46
N ALA A 82 -23.79 -0.70 -1.63
CA ALA A 82 -22.52 -0.05 -1.30
C ALA A 82 -21.51 -0.28 -2.43
N TYR A 83 -20.76 0.75 -2.80
CA TYR A 83 -19.65 0.63 -3.74
C TYR A 83 -18.49 1.58 -3.42
N VAL A 84 -17.31 1.27 -3.94
CA VAL A 84 -16.08 2.05 -3.74
C VAL A 84 -15.62 2.64 -5.06
N PRO A 85 -15.63 3.98 -5.23
CA PRO A 85 -15.21 4.61 -6.49
C PRO A 85 -13.73 4.32 -6.84
N ASP A 86 -12.86 4.26 -5.83
CA ASP A 86 -11.42 4.02 -5.99
C ASP A 86 -11.08 2.55 -6.29
N LEU A 87 -12.02 1.62 -6.08
CA LEU A 87 -11.86 0.19 -6.36
C LEU A 87 -13.00 -0.28 -7.28
N PRO A 88 -12.92 0.01 -8.59
CA PRO A 88 -13.95 -0.40 -9.55
C PRO A 88 -14.18 -1.92 -9.51
N GLY A 89 -15.46 -2.31 -9.37
CA GLY A 89 -15.86 -3.72 -9.23
C GLY A 89 -16.01 -4.21 -7.79
N CYS A 90 -15.62 -3.40 -6.79
CA CYS A 90 -15.89 -3.69 -5.39
C CYS A 90 -17.28 -3.15 -4.99
N VAL A 91 -18.25 -4.05 -4.87
CA VAL A 91 -19.66 -3.75 -4.54
C VAL A 91 -20.20 -4.70 -3.48
N ALA A 92 -21.19 -4.27 -2.71
CA ALA A 92 -21.91 -5.10 -1.75
C ALA A 92 -23.37 -4.65 -1.62
N VAL A 93 -24.23 -5.57 -1.18
CA VAL A 93 -25.65 -5.31 -0.91
C VAL A 93 -26.01 -5.95 0.43
N GLY A 94 -26.70 -5.23 1.30
CA GLY A 94 -27.24 -5.74 2.57
C GLY A 94 -28.69 -5.30 2.79
N GLU A 95 -29.42 -5.99 3.65
CA GLU A 95 -30.80 -5.62 4.06
C GLU A 95 -30.79 -4.33 4.88
N THR A 96 -29.70 -4.05 5.60
CA THR A 96 -29.53 -2.83 6.39
C THR A 96 -28.30 -2.04 5.98
N ARG A 97 -28.30 -0.73 6.27
CA ARG A 97 -27.13 0.13 6.09
C ARG A 97 -25.87 -0.42 6.79
N GLN A 98 -26.02 -0.97 7.99
CA GLN A 98 -24.90 -1.52 8.76
C GLN A 98 -24.36 -2.81 8.12
N GLU A 99 -25.24 -3.67 7.64
CA GLU A 99 -24.87 -4.88 6.95
C GLU A 99 -24.15 -4.57 5.64
N ALA A 100 -24.66 -3.65 4.82
CA ALA A 100 -24.00 -3.21 3.60
C ALA A 100 -22.59 -2.67 3.87
N LEU A 101 -22.40 -1.93 4.97
CA LEU A 101 -21.09 -1.44 5.42
C LEU A 101 -20.15 -2.55 5.89
N GLN A 102 -20.66 -3.59 6.54
CA GLN A 102 -19.86 -4.74 6.94
C GLN A 102 -19.42 -5.54 5.70
N LEU A 103 -20.35 -5.84 4.80
CA LEU A 103 -20.09 -6.61 3.59
C LEU A 103 -19.14 -5.88 2.64
N ILE A 104 -19.28 -4.57 2.45
CA ILE A 104 -18.35 -3.82 1.59
C ILE A 104 -16.93 -3.77 2.18
N ARG A 105 -16.81 -3.76 3.51
CA ARG A 105 -15.50 -3.84 4.17
C ARG A 105 -14.81 -5.16 3.85
N GLU A 106 -15.52 -6.27 3.99
CA GLU A 106 -15.01 -7.60 3.66
C GLU A 106 -14.69 -7.72 2.18
N ALA A 107 -15.53 -7.16 1.30
CA ALA A 107 -15.29 -7.12 -0.14
C ALA A 107 -14.02 -6.33 -0.50
N ILE A 108 -13.76 -5.19 0.15
CA ILE A 108 -12.53 -4.41 -0.05
C ILE A 108 -11.31 -5.23 0.37
N GLU A 109 -11.35 -5.83 1.56
CA GLU A 109 -10.24 -6.64 2.08
C GLU A 109 -9.93 -7.81 1.13
N PHE A 110 -10.96 -8.53 0.70
CA PHE A 110 -10.85 -9.64 -0.25
C PHE A 110 -10.33 -9.19 -1.63
N HIS A 111 -10.84 -8.07 -2.16
CA HIS A 111 -10.40 -7.53 -3.45
C HIS A 111 -8.93 -7.14 -3.43
N LEU A 112 -8.48 -6.47 -2.36
CA LEU A 112 -7.08 -6.08 -2.19
C LEU A 112 -6.16 -7.29 -2.03
N ASP A 113 -6.62 -8.37 -1.40
CA ASP A 113 -5.86 -9.62 -1.32
C ASP A 113 -5.72 -10.28 -2.69
N GLY A 114 -6.81 -10.36 -3.47
CA GLY A 114 -6.76 -10.85 -4.86
C GLY A 114 -5.77 -10.06 -5.72
N MET A 115 -5.82 -8.73 -5.67
CA MET A 115 -4.87 -7.87 -6.40
C MET A 115 -3.41 -8.13 -5.97
N ARG A 116 -3.15 -8.39 -4.68
CA ARG A 116 -1.79 -8.72 -4.20
C ARG A 116 -1.32 -10.08 -4.72
N GLU A 117 -2.21 -11.07 -4.79
CA GLU A 117 -1.92 -12.41 -5.29
C GLU A 117 -1.61 -12.39 -6.80
N ASP A 118 -2.37 -11.60 -7.55
CA ASP A 118 -2.19 -11.41 -8.99
C ASP A 118 -0.99 -10.51 -9.34
N GLY A 119 -0.41 -9.83 -8.33
CA GLY A 119 0.71 -8.91 -8.49
C GLY A 119 0.32 -7.54 -9.05
N ASP A 120 -0.97 -7.22 -9.01
CA ASP A 120 -1.51 -5.95 -9.45
C ASP A 120 -1.17 -4.81 -8.49
N PRO A 121 -0.94 -3.58 -9.01
CA PRO A 121 -0.70 -2.43 -8.17
C PRO A 121 -1.96 -2.04 -7.40
N ILE A 122 -1.85 -1.96 -6.07
CA ILE A 122 -2.93 -1.44 -5.22
C ILE A 122 -3.09 0.07 -5.45
N PRO A 123 -4.26 0.54 -5.91
CA PRO A 123 -4.49 1.96 -6.16
C PRO A 123 -4.46 2.75 -4.85
N GLU A 124 -4.02 4.01 -4.93
CA GLU A 124 -4.08 4.92 -3.79
C GLU A 124 -5.47 5.56 -3.69
N PRO A 125 -6.08 5.62 -2.49
CA PRO A 125 -7.34 6.30 -2.31
C PRO A 125 -7.23 7.78 -2.70
N HIS A 126 -8.15 8.25 -3.54
CA HIS A 126 -8.16 9.62 -4.05
C HIS A 126 -9.58 10.18 -4.19
N SER A 127 -10.59 9.45 -3.71
CA SER A 127 -11.95 9.94 -3.60
C SER A 127 -12.17 10.75 -2.32
N TYR A 128 -13.02 11.77 -2.40
CA TYR A 128 -13.42 12.64 -1.29
C TYR A 128 -14.94 12.76 -1.27
N SER A 129 -15.52 13.00 -0.09
CA SER A 129 -16.94 13.34 0.05
C SER A 129 -17.09 14.77 0.54
N GLU A 130 -18.04 15.51 -0.06
CA GLU A 130 -18.36 16.89 0.32
C GLU A 130 -19.88 17.06 0.26
N VAL A 131 -20.46 17.81 1.21
CA VAL A 131 -21.90 18.10 1.22
C VAL A 131 -22.12 19.52 0.72
N ILE A 132 -22.75 19.66 -0.45
CA ILE A 132 -23.05 20.96 -1.06
C ILE A 132 -24.54 21.26 -0.86
N GLN A 133 -24.84 22.40 -0.25
CA GLN A 133 -26.21 22.90 -0.14
C GLN A 133 -26.56 23.75 -1.36
N VAL A 134 -27.66 23.41 -2.01
CA VAL A 134 -28.22 24.19 -3.13
C VAL A 134 -29.69 24.48 -2.85
N SER A 135 -30.17 25.63 -3.36
CA SER A 135 -31.60 25.91 -3.34
C SER A 135 -32.24 25.20 -4.52
N ALA A 136 -33.18 24.30 -4.24
CA ALA A 136 -34.12 23.82 -5.25
C ALA A 136 -35.23 24.87 -5.39
N ALA A 137 -35.44 25.39 -6.60
CA ALA A 137 -36.57 26.26 -6.94
C ALA A 137 -37.80 25.42 -7.32
#